data_AF-A0A7S4GLB1-F1
#
_entry.id   AF-A0A7S4GLB1-F1
#
_cell.length_a   1.000
_cell.length_b   1.000
_cell.length_c   1.000
_cell.angle_alpha   90.00
_cell.angle_beta   90.00
_cell.angle_gamma   90.00
#
_symmetry.space_group_name_H-M   'P 1'
#
loop_
_entity.id
_entity.type
_entity.pdbx_description
1 polymer ?
#
loop_
_entity_poly.entity_id
_entity_poly.type
_entity_poly.pdbx_seq_one_letter_code
_entity_poly.pdbx_strand_id
1 'polypeptide(L)'
;GIVVSAPDGEDWIGCKFAGGASVQIRSSQVKRELAGGYRIGDIVISKVDLDDSGALMIGDRGTVVGAATVNGSEQLLCAFANHASASLFLDQVEHELPGGFRAGDIVLSRIDLKENSGFTLTIGDRGTVVGPSPVAGKIDIRFRAGDWHLYPCAVNREVPSRWHIGDAVVSKIAKADGEGTVAVGERGTVISAPAGWRGLDRLQICGRGLGPDPVQPSEAR
;
A
#
# COMPACT_ATOMS: atom_id res chain seq x y z
N GLY A 1 12.74 10.05 -24.48
CA GLY A 1 12.03 10.56 -25.67
C GLY A 1 12.65 11.90 -26.05
N ILE A 2 12.75 12.20 -27.35
CA ILE A 2 13.18 13.52 -27.83
C ILE A 2 11.91 14.38 -27.90
N VAL A 3 11.86 15.47 -27.14
CA VAL A 3 10.77 16.45 -27.25
C VAL A 3 11.14 17.39 -28.41
N VAL A 4 10.32 17.39 -29.45
CA VAL A 4 10.40 18.37 -30.55
C VAL A 4 9.19 19.27 -30.40
N SER A 5 9.42 20.54 -30.06
CA SER A 5 8.37 21.54 -29.89
C SER A 5 7.76 21.93 -31.25
N ALA A 6 6.43 21.86 -31.36
CA ALA A 6 5.68 22.26 -32.55
C ALA A 6 5.40 23.79 -32.57
N PRO A 7 5.29 24.42 -33.74
CA PRO A 7 5.21 25.87 -33.88
C PRO A 7 3.87 26.54 -33.49
N ASP A 8 2.82 25.77 -33.20
CA ASP A 8 1.44 26.33 -33.21
C ASP A 8 0.75 26.37 -31.83
N GLY A 9 1.52 26.36 -30.73
CA GLY A 9 0.97 26.46 -29.36
C GLY A 9 0.19 25.22 -28.88
N GLU A 10 0.04 24.20 -29.71
CA GLU A 10 -0.34 22.86 -29.26
C GLU A 10 0.92 22.05 -28.92
N ASP A 11 1.02 21.62 -27.65
CA ASP A 11 2.11 20.79 -27.14
C ASP A 11 2.03 19.37 -27.70
N TRP A 12 2.43 19.18 -28.96
CA TRP A 12 2.65 17.86 -29.53
C TRP A 12 4.07 17.40 -29.26
N ILE A 13 4.23 16.14 -28.88
CA ILE A 13 5.54 15.51 -28.69
C ILE A 13 5.67 14.27 -29.58
N GLY A 14 6.87 14.08 -30.13
CA GLY A 14 7.23 12.86 -30.85
C GLY A 14 7.58 11.74 -29.88
N CYS A 15 6.75 10.70 -29.84
CA CYS A 15 6.98 9.51 -29.03
C CYS A 15 7.44 8.34 -29.91
N LYS A 16 8.56 7.71 -29.55
CA LYS A 16 9.00 6.44 -30.13
C LYS A 16 8.77 5.33 -29.13
N PHE A 17 8.01 4.32 -29.52
CA PHE A 17 7.65 3.19 -28.67
C PHE A 17 8.58 2.00 -28.92
N ALA A 18 8.63 1.06 -27.97
CA ALA A 18 9.51 -0.11 -28.02
C ALA A 18 9.31 -0.97 -29.28
N GLY A 19 8.11 -0.98 -29.86
CA GLY A 19 7.82 -1.64 -31.14
C GLY A 19 8.32 -0.89 -32.39
N GLY A 20 9.09 0.19 -32.24
CA GLY A 20 9.63 0.99 -33.35
C GLY A 20 8.67 2.05 -33.92
N ALA A 21 7.38 2.00 -33.56
CA ALA A 21 6.40 3.00 -33.95
C ALA A 21 6.77 4.38 -33.42
N SER A 22 6.64 5.39 -34.29
CA SER A 22 6.80 6.80 -33.93
C SER A 22 5.48 7.52 -34.16
N VAL A 23 4.94 8.18 -33.13
CA VAL A 23 3.63 8.83 -33.15
C VAL A 23 3.74 10.21 -32.53
N GLN A 24 3.06 11.20 -33.09
CA GLN A 24 2.85 12.49 -32.43
C GLN A 24 1.67 12.38 -31.48
N ILE A 25 1.88 12.70 -30.20
CA ILE A 25 0.87 12.61 -29.15
C ILE A 25 0.85 13.94 -28.40
N ARG A 26 -0.31 14.39 -27.95
CA ARG A 26 -0.41 15.59 -27.11
C ARG A 26 0.30 15.35 -25.78
N SER A 27 1.03 16.34 -25.27
CA SER A 27 1.72 16.27 -23.99
C SER A 27 0.78 15.89 -22.83
N SER A 28 -0.48 16.33 -22.90
CA SER A 28 -1.54 15.99 -21.94
C SER A 28 -2.01 14.54 -21.99
N GLN A 29 -1.72 13.80 -23.06
CA GLN A 29 -2.11 12.40 -23.26
C GLN A 29 -0.99 11.43 -22.87
N VAL A 30 0.20 11.91 -22.52
CA VAL A 30 1.30 11.07 -22.05
C VAL A 30 1.59 11.36 -20.58
N LYS A 31 1.87 10.31 -19.81
CA LYS A 31 2.44 10.46 -18.47
C LYS A 31 3.92 10.17 -18.55
N ARG A 32 4.74 11.10 -18.08
CA ARG A 32 6.17 10.88 -17.91
C ARG A 32 6.37 9.99 -16.69
N GLU A 33 6.82 8.76 -16.92
CA GLU A 33 7.35 7.93 -15.83
C GLU A 33 8.72 8.47 -15.43
N LEU A 34 8.92 8.58 -14.12
CA LEU A 34 10.18 8.96 -13.49
C LEU A 34 10.97 7.68 -13.17
N ALA A 35 12.23 7.83 -12.76
CA ALA A 35 13.02 6.68 -12.37
C ALA A 35 12.34 5.93 -11.20
N GLY A 36 12.54 4.61 -11.14
CA GLY A 36 11.92 3.75 -10.13
C GLY A 36 10.42 3.49 -10.35
N GLY A 37 9.84 3.91 -11.47
CA GLY A 37 8.42 3.71 -11.77
C GLY A 37 7.49 4.74 -11.13
N TYR A 38 8.05 5.77 -10.47
CA TYR A 38 7.28 6.85 -9.87
C TYR A 38 6.62 7.73 -10.94
N ARG A 39 5.46 8.28 -10.59
CA ARG A 39 4.70 9.22 -11.41
C ARG A 39 4.45 10.50 -10.61
N ILE A 40 4.30 11.60 -11.33
CA ILE A 40 3.89 12.87 -10.72
C ILE A 40 2.51 12.66 -10.07
N GLY A 41 2.40 13.05 -8.80
CA GLY A 41 1.23 12.84 -7.96
C GLY A 41 1.28 11.59 -7.06
N ASP A 42 2.28 10.70 -7.25
CA ASP A 42 2.43 9.55 -6.35
C ASP A 42 2.76 10.00 -4.93
N ILE A 43 2.21 9.30 -3.94
CA ILE A 43 2.51 9.54 -2.54
C ILE A 43 3.76 8.76 -2.15
N VAL A 44 4.67 9.43 -1.46
CA VAL A 44 5.94 8.89 -0.98
C VAL A 44 6.11 9.08 0.51
N ILE A 45 6.84 8.17 1.13
CA ILE A 45 7.26 8.26 2.51
C ILE A 45 8.76 8.52 2.54
N SER A 46 9.20 9.55 3.25
CA SER A 46 10.64 9.80 3.43
C SER A 46 11.28 8.68 4.27
N LYS A 47 12.42 8.16 3.82
CA LYS A 47 13.26 7.21 4.57
C LYS A 47 14.50 7.86 5.18
N VAL A 48 14.68 9.15 4.93
CA VAL A 48 15.80 9.94 5.43
C VAL A 48 15.30 11.12 6.23
N ASP A 49 16.19 11.61 7.07
CA ASP A 49 16.06 12.88 7.75
C ASP A 49 16.94 13.89 7.00
N LEU A 50 16.36 15.00 6.54
CA LEU A 50 17.07 16.01 5.74
C LEU A 50 17.33 17.32 6.50
N ASP A 51 17.38 17.34 7.84
CA ASP A 51 18.06 18.41 8.58
C ASP A 51 17.99 18.23 10.10
N ASP A 52 18.98 18.80 10.80
CA ASP A 52 18.91 18.97 12.26
C ASP A 52 17.84 20.00 12.69
N SER A 53 17.26 20.76 11.74
CA SER A 53 16.13 21.66 11.97
C SER A 53 14.75 20.97 11.96
N GLY A 54 14.67 19.70 11.54
CA GLY A 54 13.45 18.89 11.60
C GLY A 54 12.39 19.22 10.55
N ALA A 55 12.77 19.79 9.41
CA ALA A 55 11.87 20.12 8.31
C ALA A 55 11.44 18.90 7.48
N LEU A 56 12.22 17.82 7.45
CA LEU A 56 11.83 16.55 6.82
C LEU A 56 12.28 15.35 7.64
N MET A 57 11.32 14.68 8.28
CA MET A 57 11.59 13.53 9.15
C MET A 57 11.36 12.19 8.43
N ILE A 58 12.01 11.12 8.92
CA ILE A 58 11.71 9.76 8.48
C ILE A 58 10.25 9.43 8.78
N GLY A 59 9.51 9.02 7.74
CA GLY A 59 8.09 8.72 7.81
C GLY A 59 7.18 9.84 7.30
N ASP A 60 7.73 11.02 7.00
CA ASP A 60 6.94 12.12 6.45
C ASP A 60 6.35 11.75 5.09
N ARG A 61 5.08 12.11 4.92
CA ARG A 61 4.32 11.90 3.69
C ARG A 61 4.51 13.09 2.77
N GLY A 62 4.89 12.80 1.54
CA GLY A 62 5.03 13.77 0.47
C GLY A 62 4.41 13.28 -0.83
N THR A 63 4.46 14.15 -1.83
CA THR A 63 3.94 13.90 -3.17
C THR A 63 5.05 14.12 -4.19
N VAL A 64 5.20 13.22 -5.15
CA VAL A 64 6.16 13.40 -6.25
C VAL A 64 5.68 14.50 -7.17
N VAL A 65 6.50 15.54 -7.34
CA VAL A 65 6.23 16.70 -8.21
C VAL A 65 6.88 16.53 -9.57
N GLY A 66 8.01 15.82 -9.66
CA GLY A 66 8.71 15.61 -10.91
C GLY A 66 10.08 14.96 -10.75
N ALA A 67 10.87 14.97 -11.82
CA ALA A 67 12.30 14.66 -11.73
C ALA A 67 13.05 15.85 -11.11
N ALA A 68 14.06 15.58 -10.30
CA ALA A 68 14.95 16.65 -9.85
C ALA A 68 15.74 17.22 -11.05
N THR A 69 15.91 18.54 -11.09
CA THR A 69 16.59 19.25 -12.18
C THR A 69 18.11 19.21 -12.07
N VAL A 70 18.66 18.93 -10.88
CA VAL A 70 20.04 19.29 -10.55
C VAL A 70 21.05 18.15 -10.84
N ASN A 71 20.66 16.88 -10.77
CA ASN A 71 21.63 15.75 -10.79
C ASN A 71 21.22 14.55 -11.65
N GLY A 72 20.45 14.75 -12.72
CA GLY A 72 20.09 13.66 -13.64
C GLY A 72 18.93 12.80 -13.15
N SER A 73 18.66 11.73 -13.91
CA SER A 73 17.36 11.04 -13.96
C SER A 73 16.93 10.27 -12.71
N GLU A 74 17.78 10.13 -11.69
CA GLU A 74 17.56 9.19 -10.58
C GLU A 74 17.03 9.83 -9.30
N GLN A 75 16.91 11.15 -9.25
CA GLN A 75 16.31 11.85 -8.13
C GLN A 75 14.87 12.29 -8.43
N LEU A 76 14.02 12.15 -7.43
CA LEU A 76 12.65 12.64 -7.43
C LEU A 76 12.60 13.99 -6.73
N LEU A 77 11.91 14.94 -7.34
CA LEU A 77 11.49 16.16 -6.66
C LEU A 77 10.17 15.86 -5.96
N CYS A 78 10.17 15.89 -4.64
CA CYS A 78 9.01 15.59 -3.79
C CYS A 78 8.63 16.82 -2.98
N ALA A 79 7.34 17.10 -2.84
CA ALA A 79 6.81 18.13 -1.95
C ALA A 79 6.27 17.48 -0.68
N PHE A 80 6.65 17.98 0.47
CA PHE A 80 6.18 17.51 1.78
C PHE A 80 5.42 18.64 2.48
N ALA A 81 4.52 18.28 3.41
CA ALA A 81 3.68 19.27 4.09
C ALA A 81 4.49 20.39 4.78
N ASN A 82 5.65 20.02 5.35
CA ASN A 82 6.53 20.95 6.06
C ASN A 82 7.74 21.41 5.23
N HIS A 83 7.88 20.91 3.99
CA HIS A 83 9.03 21.21 3.13
C HIS A 83 8.60 21.37 1.67
N ALA A 84 8.66 22.61 1.17
CA ALA A 84 8.09 22.98 -0.14
C ALA A 84 8.54 22.08 -1.29
N SER A 85 9.83 21.71 -1.31
CA SER A 85 10.34 20.69 -2.22
C SER A 85 11.69 20.13 -1.76
N ALA A 86 11.88 18.82 -1.85
CA ALA A 86 13.14 18.15 -1.58
C ALA A 86 13.49 17.23 -2.75
N SER A 87 14.78 17.17 -3.12
CA SER A 87 15.28 16.23 -4.12
C SER A 87 15.81 15.00 -3.40
N LEU A 88 15.15 13.85 -3.60
CA LEU A 88 15.45 12.60 -2.91
C LEU A 88 15.82 11.51 -3.91
N PHE A 89 16.80 10.68 -3.56
CA PHE A 89 17.12 9.48 -4.33
C PHE A 89 16.05 8.40 -4.12
N LEU A 90 15.95 7.46 -5.06
CA LEU A 90 14.94 6.38 -5.01
C LEU A 90 15.05 5.49 -3.78
N ASP A 91 16.25 5.34 -3.20
CA ASP A 91 16.50 4.57 -1.98
C ASP A 91 16.13 5.33 -0.69
N GLN A 92 16.00 6.66 -0.79
CA GLN A 92 15.60 7.58 0.28
C GLN A 92 14.09 7.81 0.36
N VAL A 93 13.31 7.26 -0.57
CA VAL A 93 11.85 7.30 -0.54
C VAL A 93 11.26 5.90 -0.62
N GLU A 94 10.05 5.75 -0.10
CA GLU A 94 9.24 4.55 -0.21
C GLU A 94 7.91 4.89 -0.89
N HIS A 95 7.46 4.07 -1.84
CA HIS A 95 6.11 4.17 -2.39
C HIS A 95 5.08 3.91 -1.31
N GLU A 96 4.13 4.82 -1.15
CA GLU A 96 2.92 4.47 -0.41
C GLU A 96 1.94 3.75 -1.32
N LEU A 97 1.66 2.48 -1.02
CA LEU A 97 0.76 1.67 -1.83
C LEU A 97 -0.69 1.80 -1.35
N PRO A 98 -1.69 1.63 -2.26
CA PRO A 98 -3.09 1.58 -1.89
C PRO A 98 -3.34 0.66 -0.68
N GLY A 99 -4.20 1.07 0.26
CA GLY A 99 -4.44 0.32 1.50
C GLY A 99 -3.31 0.40 2.54
N GLY A 100 -2.37 1.35 2.35
CA GLY A 100 -1.23 1.58 3.23
C GLY A 100 -0.19 0.46 3.20
N PHE A 101 -0.25 -0.42 2.19
CA PHE A 101 0.71 -1.51 2.01
C PHE A 101 2.08 -0.95 1.66
N ARG A 102 3.11 -1.78 1.84
CA ARG A 102 4.50 -1.47 1.52
C ARG A 102 5.13 -2.60 0.73
N ALA A 103 6.12 -2.28 -0.09
CA ALA A 103 6.92 -3.31 -0.73
C ALA A 103 7.61 -4.16 0.35
N GLY A 104 7.52 -5.48 0.22
CA GLY A 104 7.99 -6.45 1.21
C GLY A 104 6.94 -6.88 2.24
N ASP A 105 5.77 -6.23 2.32
CA ASP A 105 4.70 -6.67 3.22
C ASP A 105 4.26 -8.10 2.84
N ILE A 106 4.11 -8.97 3.84
CA ILE A 106 3.56 -10.30 3.64
C ILE A 106 2.04 -10.25 3.73
N VAL A 107 1.39 -10.90 2.77
CA VAL A 107 -0.07 -10.89 2.63
C VAL A 107 -0.62 -12.27 2.38
N LEU A 108 -1.89 -12.45 2.71
CA LEU A 108 -2.69 -13.65 2.43
C LEU A 108 -3.82 -13.29 1.47
N SER A 109 -4.05 -14.09 0.44
CA SER A 109 -5.17 -13.90 -0.48
C SER A 109 -6.51 -14.06 0.23
N ARG A 110 -7.49 -13.22 -0.11
CA ARG A 110 -8.88 -13.32 0.36
C ARG A 110 -9.85 -13.76 -0.74
N ILE A 111 -9.35 -14.04 -1.93
CA ILE A 111 -10.15 -14.40 -3.08
C ILE A 111 -9.58 -15.65 -3.75
N ASP A 112 -10.45 -16.38 -4.43
CA ASP A 112 -10.06 -17.42 -5.35
C ASP A 112 -10.08 -16.86 -6.78
N LEU A 113 -8.97 -16.98 -7.51
CA LEU A 113 -8.87 -16.60 -8.91
C LEU A 113 -8.23 -17.72 -9.70
N LYS A 114 -8.76 -17.98 -10.90
CA LYS A 114 -8.20 -18.94 -11.84
C LYS A 114 -7.94 -18.25 -13.16
N GLU A 115 -6.68 -18.24 -13.59
CA GLU A 115 -6.31 -17.76 -14.91
C GLU A 115 -6.35 -18.89 -15.95
N ASN A 116 -6.56 -18.53 -17.21
CA ASN A 116 -6.52 -19.44 -18.34
C ASN A 116 -5.13 -20.09 -18.54
N SER A 117 -4.09 -19.50 -17.96
CA SER A 117 -2.71 -20.01 -17.92
C SER A 117 -2.54 -21.25 -17.03
N GLY A 118 -3.57 -21.61 -16.25
CA GLY A 118 -3.54 -22.73 -15.31
C GLY A 118 -3.09 -22.35 -13.90
N PHE A 119 -2.62 -21.10 -13.69
CA PHE A 119 -2.35 -20.60 -12.36
C PHE A 119 -3.66 -20.35 -11.61
N THR A 120 -3.71 -20.85 -10.37
CA THR A 120 -4.84 -20.66 -9.47
C THR A 120 -4.31 -20.01 -8.20
N LEU A 121 -4.89 -18.89 -7.83
CA LEU A 121 -4.70 -18.23 -6.55
C LEU A 121 -5.88 -18.63 -5.66
N THR A 122 -5.60 -19.14 -4.48
CA THR A 122 -6.61 -19.60 -3.52
C THR A 122 -6.62 -18.76 -2.26
N ILE A 123 -7.77 -18.71 -1.58
CA ILE A 123 -7.89 -18.03 -0.28
C ILE A 123 -6.85 -18.59 0.70
N GLY A 124 -6.13 -17.70 1.36
CA GLY A 124 -5.06 -18.06 2.30
C GLY A 124 -3.69 -18.23 1.66
N ASP A 125 -3.57 -18.21 0.33
CA ASP A 125 -2.26 -18.23 -0.32
C ASP A 125 -1.41 -17.05 0.13
N ARG A 126 -0.15 -17.36 0.48
CA ARG A 126 0.81 -16.38 0.98
C ARG A 126 1.56 -15.73 -0.18
N GLY A 127 1.62 -14.41 -0.15
CA GLY A 127 2.33 -13.58 -1.13
C GLY A 127 3.14 -12.47 -0.47
N THR A 128 4.00 -11.84 -1.26
CA THR A 128 4.79 -10.66 -0.85
C THR A 128 4.43 -9.49 -1.76
N VAL A 129 4.10 -8.34 -1.18
CA VAL A 129 3.85 -7.12 -1.94
C VAL A 129 5.15 -6.69 -2.62
N VAL A 130 5.12 -6.54 -3.95
CA VAL A 130 6.30 -6.13 -4.73
C VAL A 130 6.34 -4.60 -4.83
N GLY A 131 5.19 -3.96 -5.04
CA GLY A 131 5.12 -2.52 -5.25
C GLY A 131 3.80 -2.06 -5.86
N PRO A 132 3.80 -0.89 -6.52
CA PRO A 132 2.61 -0.37 -7.19
C PRO A 132 2.28 -1.23 -8.43
N SER A 133 1.01 -1.53 -8.65
CA SER A 133 0.59 -2.20 -9.89
C SER A 133 0.40 -1.17 -11.02
N PRO A 134 0.58 -1.56 -12.29
CA PRO A 134 0.30 -0.69 -13.43
C PRO A 134 -1.19 -0.31 -13.53
N VAL A 135 -2.08 -1.11 -12.92
CA VAL A 135 -3.51 -0.86 -12.81
C VAL A 135 -3.79 -0.01 -11.57
N ALA A 136 -4.45 1.13 -11.76
CA ALA A 136 -4.76 2.09 -10.70
C ALA A 136 -5.56 1.45 -9.55
N GLY A 137 -5.19 1.79 -8.31
CA GLY A 137 -5.85 1.30 -7.09
C GLY A 137 -5.50 -0.14 -6.70
N LYS A 138 -4.69 -0.83 -7.51
CA LYS A 138 -4.19 -2.18 -7.20
C LYS A 138 -2.74 -2.14 -6.78
N ILE A 139 -2.34 -3.18 -6.06
CA ILE A 139 -0.96 -3.45 -5.66
C ILE A 139 -0.44 -4.67 -6.41
N ASP A 140 0.85 -4.67 -6.70
CA ASP A 140 1.52 -5.82 -7.30
C ASP A 140 2.01 -6.76 -6.20
N ILE A 141 1.65 -8.04 -6.31
CA ILE A 141 1.89 -9.03 -5.26
C ILE A 141 2.42 -10.30 -5.90
N ARG A 142 3.56 -10.77 -5.42
CA ARG A 142 4.17 -12.02 -5.82
C ARG A 142 3.68 -13.15 -4.92
N PHE A 143 2.85 -14.02 -5.48
CA PHE A 143 2.47 -15.29 -4.87
C PHE A 143 3.33 -16.41 -5.45
N ARG A 144 3.26 -17.62 -4.86
CA ARG A 144 3.93 -18.80 -5.42
C ARG A 144 3.43 -19.11 -6.84
N ALA A 145 2.17 -18.79 -7.14
CA ALA A 145 1.55 -19.00 -8.44
C ALA A 145 1.88 -17.92 -9.48
N GLY A 146 2.70 -16.89 -9.14
CA GLY A 146 3.08 -15.81 -10.06
C GLY A 146 2.84 -14.42 -9.48
N ASP A 147 2.97 -13.40 -10.33
CA ASP A 147 2.73 -12.00 -9.99
C ASP A 147 1.27 -11.64 -10.30
N TRP A 148 0.58 -11.04 -9.32
CA TRP A 148 -0.84 -10.72 -9.38
C TRP A 148 -1.09 -9.25 -9.03
N HIS A 149 -1.99 -8.63 -9.78
CA HIS A 149 -2.45 -7.26 -9.51
C HIS A 149 -3.80 -7.30 -8.78
N LEU A 150 -3.78 -7.10 -7.46
CA LEU A 150 -4.94 -7.23 -6.60
C LEU A 150 -5.31 -5.91 -5.94
N TYR A 151 -6.60 -5.71 -5.66
CA TYR A 151 -7.03 -4.61 -4.81
C TYR A 151 -6.62 -4.87 -3.35
N PRO A 152 -6.32 -3.83 -2.56
CA PRO A 152 -6.02 -3.98 -1.13
C PRO A 152 -7.06 -4.78 -0.34
N CYS A 153 -8.35 -4.65 -0.70
CA CYS A 153 -9.43 -5.38 -0.04
C CYS A 153 -9.46 -6.89 -0.36
N ALA A 154 -8.74 -7.33 -1.40
CA ALA A 154 -8.64 -8.73 -1.81
C ALA A 154 -7.50 -9.48 -1.10
N VAL A 155 -6.76 -8.82 -0.21
CA VAL A 155 -5.70 -9.43 0.59
C VAL A 155 -5.81 -9.01 2.05
N ASN A 156 -5.28 -9.84 2.94
CA ASN A 156 -5.05 -9.51 4.34
C ASN A 156 -3.55 -9.39 4.59
N ARG A 157 -3.13 -8.49 5.47
CA ARG A 157 -1.77 -8.54 6.02
C ARG A 157 -1.62 -9.80 6.85
N GLU A 158 -0.46 -10.44 6.73
CA GLU A 158 -0.10 -11.51 7.64
C GLU A 158 -0.05 -10.97 9.08
N VAL A 159 -0.75 -11.66 9.98
CA VAL A 159 -0.74 -11.32 11.40
C VAL A 159 0.62 -11.74 11.98
N PRO A 160 1.25 -10.97 12.89
CA PRO A 160 2.52 -11.35 13.48
C PRO A 160 2.51 -12.80 13.99
N SER A 161 3.59 -13.55 13.74
CA SER A 161 3.71 -15.01 13.92
C SER A 161 3.26 -15.59 15.26
N ARG A 162 3.12 -14.78 16.31
CA ARG A 162 2.56 -15.20 17.61
C ARG A 162 1.03 -15.31 17.62
N TRP A 163 0.36 -14.90 16.54
CA TRP A 163 -1.09 -14.86 16.40
C TRP A 163 -1.52 -15.36 15.02
N HIS A 164 -2.51 -16.22 15.00
CA HIS A 164 -3.17 -16.70 13.79
C HIS A 164 -4.56 -16.06 13.67
N ILE A 165 -5.03 -15.86 12.44
CA ILE A 165 -6.43 -15.52 12.20
C ILE A 165 -7.28 -16.65 12.78
N GLY A 166 -8.26 -16.31 13.63
CA GLY A 166 -9.06 -17.28 14.39
C GLY A 166 -8.63 -17.46 15.84
N ASP A 167 -7.45 -16.98 16.25
CA ASP A 167 -7.01 -17.10 17.64
C ASP A 167 -7.93 -16.30 18.58
N ALA A 168 -8.27 -16.91 19.71
CA ALA A 168 -8.99 -16.24 20.79
C ALA A 168 -8.06 -15.26 21.51
N VAL A 169 -8.53 -14.03 21.68
CA VAL A 169 -7.79 -12.95 22.35
C VAL A 169 -8.62 -12.33 23.46
N VAL A 170 -7.94 -11.73 24.44
CA VAL A 170 -8.54 -10.96 25.53
C VAL A 170 -8.02 -9.53 25.45
N SER A 171 -8.93 -8.56 25.41
CA SER A 171 -8.55 -7.15 25.37
C SER A 171 -7.86 -6.73 26.66
N LYS A 172 -6.69 -6.09 26.54
CA LYS A 172 -5.97 -5.49 27.68
C LYS A 172 -6.27 -4.00 27.85
N ILE A 173 -7.03 -3.41 26.94
CA ILE A 173 -7.35 -1.98 26.92
C ILE A 173 -8.85 -1.78 26.75
N ALA A 174 -9.37 -0.66 27.25
CA ALA A 174 -10.69 -0.21 26.87
C ALA A 174 -10.55 0.72 25.64
N LYS A 175 -11.42 0.56 24.65
CA LYS A 175 -11.44 1.42 23.46
C LYS A 175 -12.89 1.63 23.00
N ALA A 176 -13.21 2.87 22.62
CA ALA A 176 -14.41 3.19 21.86
C ALA A 176 -13.98 3.70 20.47
N ASP A 177 -14.63 3.22 19.43
CA ASP A 177 -14.57 3.81 18.10
C ASP A 177 -15.98 3.96 17.52
N GLY A 178 -16.09 4.51 16.31
CA GLY A 178 -17.38 4.77 15.66
C GLY A 178 -18.20 3.50 15.37
N GLU A 179 -17.62 2.31 15.52
CA GLU A 179 -18.30 1.03 15.29
C GLU A 179 -18.63 0.28 16.60
N GLY A 180 -18.12 0.70 17.75
CA GLY A 180 -18.45 0.08 19.03
C GLY A 180 -17.48 0.39 20.17
N THR A 181 -17.66 -0.31 21.28
CA THR A 181 -16.80 -0.22 22.46
C THR A 181 -16.29 -1.60 22.85
N VAL A 182 -15.00 -1.70 23.20
CA VAL A 182 -14.35 -2.89 23.75
C VAL A 182 -13.89 -2.57 25.17
N ALA A 183 -14.23 -3.43 26.13
CA ALA A 183 -13.79 -3.31 27.53
C ALA A 183 -12.49 -4.09 27.81
N VAL A 184 -11.78 -3.73 28.89
CA VAL A 184 -10.67 -4.55 29.40
C VAL A 184 -11.22 -5.90 29.87
N GLY A 185 -10.58 -7.00 29.46
CA GLY A 185 -11.00 -8.37 29.76
C GLY A 185 -11.98 -8.95 28.75
N GLU A 186 -12.48 -8.16 27.79
CA GLU A 186 -13.41 -8.65 26.77
C GLU A 186 -12.72 -9.63 25.81
N ARG A 187 -13.41 -10.74 25.50
CA ARG A 187 -12.91 -11.77 24.61
C ARG A 187 -13.29 -11.48 23.16
N GLY A 188 -12.38 -11.76 22.24
CA GLY A 188 -12.66 -11.68 20.80
C GLY A 188 -11.78 -12.63 20.01
N THR A 189 -11.78 -12.44 18.69
CA THR A 189 -11.04 -13.29 17.75
C THR A 189 -10.16 -12.44 16.85
N VAL A 190 -8.94 -12.90 16.58
CA VAL A 190 -8.04 -12.25 15.60
C VAL A 190 -8.62 -12.41 14.20
N ILE A 191 -8.88 -11.30 13.51
CA ILE A 191 -9.45 -11.31 12.16
C ILE A 191 -8.50 -10.76 11.08
N SER A 192 -7.59 -9.86 11.44
CA SER A 192 -6.58 -9.29 10.54
C SER A 192 -5.55 -8.45 11.33
N ALA A 193 -4.42 -8.12 10.69
CA ALA A 193 -3.51 -7.10 11.19
C ALA A 193 -3.90 -5.72 10.62
N PRO A 194 -3.90 -4.65 11.43
CA PRO A 194 -4.26 -3.31 10.95
C PRO A 194 -3.22 -2.75 9.98
N ALA A 195 -3.67 -1.83 9.13
CA ALA A 195 -2.77 -1.10 8.23
C ALA A 195 -1.80 -0.20 9.02
N GLY A 196 -0.50 -0.28 8.71
CA GLY A 196 0.53 0.58 9.30
C GLY A 196 1.16 0.07 10.61
N TRP A 197 1.00 -1.22 10.95
CA TRP A 197 1.62 -1.80 12.15
C TRP A 197 3.15 -1.69 12.09
N ARG A 198 3.73 -0.82 12.93
CA ARG A 198 5.14 -0.89 13.32
C ARG A 198 5.15 -1.42 14.75
N GLY A 199 5.78 -2.57 14.96
CA GLY A 199 5.94 -3.28 16.24
C GLY A 199 5.29 -2.69 17.51
N LEU A 200 4.42 -3.50 18.12
CA LEU A 200 3.84 -3.44 19.48
C LEU A 200 2.47 -2.78 19.68
N ASP A 201 2.00 -1.85 18.86
CA ASP A 201 0.75 -1.15 19.18
C ASP A 201 -0.40 -1.42 18.21
N ARG A 202 -1.48 -2.00 18.77
CA ARG A 202 -2.84 -2.17 18.22
C ARG A 202 -3.08 -3.40 17.33
N LEU A 203 -3.94 -4.29 17.80
CA LEU A 203 -4.69 -5.28 17.01
C LEU A 203 -6.15 -4.81 16.96
N GLN A 204 -6.83 -4.98 15.83
CA GLN A 204 -8.25 -4.72 15.73
C GLN A 204 -9.01 -5.99 16.12
N ILE A 205 -9.80 -5.92 17.19
CA ILE A 205 -10.64 -7.01 17.69
C ILE A 205 -12.06 -6.67 17.27
N CYS A 206 -12.72 -7.53 16.50
CA CYS A 206 -14.16 -7.42 16.29
C CYS A 206 -14.87 -8.13 17.45
N GLY A 207 -15.46 -7.36 18.36
CA GLY A 207 -16.45 -7.86 19.29
C GLY A 207 -17.75 -8.15 18.53
N ARG A 208 -17.98 -9.40 18.13
CA ARG A 208 -19.35 -9.88 17.91
C ARG A 208 -19.82 -10.48 19.21
N GLY A 209 -20.88 -9.92 19.78
CA GLY A 209 -21.59 -10.50 20.92
C GLY A 209 -21.94 -11.95 20.61
N LEU A 210 -21.22 -12.88 21.26
CA LEU A 210 -21.68 -14.25 21.38
C LEU A 210 -22.97 -14.18 22.21
N GLY A 211 -24.08 -14.56 21.58
CA GLY A 211 -25.35 -14.74 22.27
C GLY A 211 -25.19 -15.69 23.47
N PRO A 212 -26.08 -15.60 24.47
CA PRO A 212 -25.99 -16.42 25.66
C PRO A 212 -26.30 -17.89 25.31
N ASP A 213 -25.54 -18.83 25.88
CA ASP A 213 -26.05 -20.10 26.47
C ASP A 213 -24.91 -21.03 26.93
N PRO A 214 -25.07 -21.83 28.02
CA PRO A 214 -26.21 -22.73 28.20
C PRO A 214 -26.98 -22.64 29.53
N VAL A 215 -28.28 -22.90 29.38
CA VAL A 215 -29.26 -23.39 30.35
C VAL A 215 -28.61 -24.25 31.44
N GLN A 216 -28.72 -23.80 32.69
CA GLN A 216 -28.44 -24.63 33.87
C GLN A 216 -29.57 -25.64 34.09
N PRO A 217 -29.25 -26.88 34.51
CA PRO A 217 -30.25 -27.90 34.72
C PRO A 217 -31.16 -27.56 35.91
N SER A 218 -32.45 -27.80 35.71
CA SER A 218 -33.49 -27.74 36.74
C SER A 218 -33.12 -28.65 37.93
N GLU A 219 -32.97 -28.06 39.11
CA GLU A 219 -33.05 -28.83 40.35
C GLU A 219 -34.52 -29.18 40.63
N ALA A 220 -34.83 -30.47 40.50
CA ALA A 220 -36.00 -31.07 41.10
C ALA A 220 -35.64 -31.55 42.50
N ARG A 221 -36.28 -30.98 43.52
CA ARG A 221 -36.72 -31.66 44.75
C ARG A 221 -37.66 -30.78 45.56
#